data_AF-A0A3C0ELM9-F1
#
_entry.id   AF-A0A3C0ELM9-F1
#
_cell.length_a   1.000
_cell.length_b   1.000
_cell.length_c   1.000
_cell.angle_alpha   90.00
_cell.angle_beta   90.00
_cell.angle_gamma   90.00
#
_symmetry.space_group_name_H-M   'P 1'
#
loop_
_entity.id
_entity.type
_entity.pdbx_description
1 polymer ?
#
loop_
_entity_poly.entity_id
_entity_poly.type
_entity_poly.pdbx_seq_one_letter_code
_entity_poly.pdbx_strand_id
1 'polypeptide(L)'
;GPGRWRSVDWLIVDSHYVVSSDDAEPNPNVLAHYFGYRPEYTRGGEYFHTSVAWMISDSLASMSEFTYDFDQDKLTQWRTGLTLEHSPVLATFVDYQEIDTLDTRLLTYGFSYRITSKYFMTFAHRMDFSSGGDDQRSIDVTLVRELPRWHLIGLYSLDETDGDQTFGIMLMPLGLGGSKYGRPLYGAALR
;
A
#
# COMPACT_ATOMS: atom_id res chain seq x y z
N GLY A 1 -25.38 1.25 21.26
CA GLY A 1 -25.83 1.68 22.60
C GLY A 1 -24.87 2.72 23.14
N PRO A 2 -25.30 3.60 24.07
CA PRO A 2 -24.38 4.49 24.76
C PRO A 2 -23.46 3.63 25.62
N GLY A 3 -22.15 3.59 25.34
CA GLY A 3 -21.23 2.86 26.22
C GLY A 3 -20.08 2.09 25.57
N ARG A 4 -19.37 2.68 24.61
CA ARG A 4 -17.95 2.34 24.44
C ARG A 4 -17.19 3.58 24.02
N TRP A 5 -16.76 4.35 25.02
CA TRP A 5 -15.76 5.39 24.85
C TRP A 5 -14.49 4.69 24.39
N ARG A 6 -14.14 4.86 23.12
CA ARG A 6 -12.89 4.37 22.54
C ARG A 6 -12.08 5.59 22.17
N SER A 7 -10.86 5.68 22.70
CA SER A 7 -9.85 6.60 22.17
C SER A 7 -9.40 6.02 20.84
N VAL A 8 -9.52 6.81 19.77
CA VAL A 8 -9.06 6.43 18.44
C VAL A 8 -8.18 7.57 17.95
N ASP A 9 -6.99 7.25 17.49
CA ASP A 9 -6.15 8.18 16.75
C ASP A 9 -6.84 8.41 15.41
N TRP A 10 -7.62 9.48 15.33
CA TRP A 10 -8.42 9.78 14.16
C TRP A 10 -7.58 10.39 13.04
N LEU A 11 -6.47 11.06 13.38
CA LEU A 11 -5.51 11.64 12.45
C LEU A 11 -4.10 11.47 13.00
N ILE A 12 -3.22 10.91 12.19
CA ILE A 12 -1.78 10.80 12.45
C ILE A 12 -1.08 11.51 11.31
N VAL A 13 -0.17 12.42 11.65
CA VAL A 13 0.67 13.13 10.70
C VAL A 13 2.12 12.94 11.14
N ASP A 14 2.95 12.44 10.25
CA ASP A 14 4.39 12.36 10.41
C ASP A 14 5.05 13.17 9.31
N SER A 15 6.00 14.03 9.66
CA SER A 15 6.60 14.97 8.70
C SER A 15 8.07 15.19 9.01
N HIS A 16 8.88 15.11 7.97
CA HIS A 16 10.33 15.20 8.01
C HIS A 16 10.76 16.30 7.06
N TYR A 17 11.62 17.19 7.55
CA TYR A 17 12.28 18.22 6.76
C TYR A 17 13.77 18.02 6.90
N VAL A 18 14.45 17.82 5.78
CA VAL A 18 15.89 17.56 5.73
C VAL A 18 16.56 18.68 4.95
N VAL A 19 17.63 19.21 5.54
CA VAL A 19 18.50 20.23 4.95
C VAL A 19 19.92 19.72 5.03
N SER A 20 20.68 19.85 3.94
CA SER A 20 22.09 19.47 3.88
C SER A 20 22.94 20.70 3.56
N SER A 21 24.06 20.86 4.26
CA SER A 21 24.93 22.04 4.16
C SER A 21 26.09 21.88 3.17
N ASP A 22 26.06 20.88 2.29
CA ASP A 22 27.19 20.52 1.42
C ASP A 22 26.75 20.54 -0.04
N ASP A 23 27.59 21.08 -0.93
CA ASP A 23 27.39 21.16 -2.40
C ASP A 23 27.45 19.77 -3.08
N ALA A 24 27.03 18.73 -2.39
CA ALA A 24 26.91 17.39 -2.95
C ALA A 24 25.73 17.41 -3.92
N GLU A 25 26.02 17.53 -5.21
CA GLU A 25 25.02 17.44 -6.28
C GLU A 25 24.13 16.20 -6.04
N PRO A 26 22.85 16.40 -5.65
CA PRO A 26 21.94 15.29 -5.42
C PRO A 26 21.75 14.53 -6.72
N ASN A 27 21.76 13.20 -6.66
CA ASN A 27 21.45 12.41 -7.85
C ASN A 27 19.94 12.57 -8.16
N PRO A 28 19.57 13.21 -9.27
CA PRO A 28 18.18 13.53 -9.55
C PRO A 28 17.31 12.29 -9.82
N ASN A 29 17.94 11.14 -10.10
CA ASN A 29 17.27 9.87 -10.39
C ASN A 29 16.96 9.05 -9.12
N VAL A 30 17.14 9.63 -7.93
CA VAL A 30 17.01 8.91 -6.67
C VAL A 30 16.06 9.64 -5.74
N LEU A 31 15.06 8.93 -5.23
CA LEU A 31 14.15 9.45 -4.19
C LEU A 31 14.93 9.72 -2.90
N ALA A 32 14.90 10.96 -2.44
CA ALA A 32 15.44 11.37 -1.16
C ALA A 32 14.61 10.75 -0.01
N HIS A 33 15.29 10.20 0.99
CA HIS A 33 14.64 9.51 2.10
C HIS A 33 15.56 9.43 3.32
N TYR A 34 14.97 9.58 4.51
CA TYR A 34 15.68 9.63 5.79
C TYR A 34 15.40 8.35 6.56
N PHE A 35 16.47 7.64 6.92
CA PHE A 35 16.37 6.39 7.67
C PHE A 35 16.81 6.63 9.12
N GLY A 36 15.87 6.96 10.01
CA GLY A 36 16.19 7.29 11.40
C GLY A 36 16.91 6.19 12.19
N TYR A 37 16.70 4.92 11.84
CA TYR A 37 17.35 3.77 12.48
C TYR A 37 18.73 3.42 11.89
N ARG A 38 19.04 3.94 10.69
CA ARG A 38 20.34 3.82 9.99
C ARG A 38 20.60 5.08 9.17
N PRO A 39 20.98 6.19 9.82
CA PRO A 39 21.17 7.46 9.15
C PRO A 39 22.17 7.40 7.99
N GLU A 40 23.10 6.44 8.00
CA GLU A 40 24.06 6.18 6.91
C GLU A 40 23.41 5.73 5.58
N TYR A 41 22.17 5.24 5.61
CA TYR A 41 21.39 4.93 4.40
C TYR A 41 20.53 6.09 3.93
N THR A 42 20.51 7.20 4.68
CA THR A 42 19.86 8.43 4.26
C THR A 42 20.46 8.84 2.93
N ARG A 43 19.59 8.98 1.94
CA ARG A 43 19.97 9.52 0.65
C ARG A 43 19.76 11.03 0.76
N GLY A 44 20.85 11.77 0.59
CA GLY A 44 20.91 13.22 0.80
C GLY A 44 20.11 14.01 -0.23
N GLY A 45 20.12 15.33 -0.04
CA GLY A 45 19.27 16.31 -0.73
C GLY A 45 18.42 17.10 0.27
N GLU A 46 17.95 18.25 -0.14
CA GLU A 46 16.99 19.06 0.60
C GLU A 46 15.58 18.65 0.21
N TYR A 47 14.81 18.11 1.16
CA TYR A 47 13.44 17.67 0.85
C TYR A 47 12.51 17.74 2.07
N PHE A 48 11.22 17.79 1.75
CA PHE A 48 10.13 17.69 2.69
C PHE A 48 9.33 16.43 2.41
N HIS A 49 9.19 15.57 3.41
CA HIS A 49 8.36 14.37 3.34
C HIS A 49 7.26 14.43 4.39
N THR A 50 6.05 14.04 4.03
CA THR A 50 4.93 13.95 4.96
C THR A 50 4.08 12.72 4.68
N SER A 51 3.67 12.04 5.74
CA SER A 51 2.70 10.95 5.69
C SER A 51 1.52 11.29 6.61
N VAL A 52 0.32 10.99 6.13
CA VAL A 52 -0.94 11.30 6.80
C VAL A 52 -1.80 10.05 6.79
N ALA A 53 -2.20 9.59 7.97
CA ALA A 53 -3.22 8.55 8.13
C ALA A 53 -4.46 9.16 8.78
N TRP A 54 -5.61 9.07 8.11
CA TRP A 54 -6.85 9.70 8.53
C TRP A 54 -8.01 8.69 8.58
N MET A 55 -8.54 8.46 9.78
CA MET A 55 -9.77 7.73 10.02
C MET A 55 -10.96 8.67 9.84
N ILE A 56 -11.46 8.78 8.61
CA ILE A 56 -12.57 9.67 8.24
C ILE A 56 -13.88 9.24 8.94
N SER A 57 -14.10 7.93 9.04
CA SER A 57 -15.23 7.35 9.76
C SER A 57 -14.88 5.98 10.35
N ASP A 58 -15.86 5.33 10.99
CA ASP A 58 -15.73 3.95 11.47
C ASP A 58 -15.45 2.94 10.34
N SER A 59 -15.79 3.27 9.10
CA SER A 59 -15.68 2.38 7.94
C SER A 59 -14.82 2.94 6.80
N LEU A 60 -14.43 4.21 6.85
CA LEU A 60 -13.64 4.87 5.81
C LEU A 60 -12.33 5.39 6.39
N ALA A 61 -11.22 4.96 5.80
CA ALA A 61 -9.88 5.42 6.13
C ALA A 61 -9.15 5.89 4.88
N SER A 62 -8.30 6.91 5.05
CA SER A 62 -7.40 7.44 4.03
C SER A 62 -5.96 7.38 4.52
N MET A 63 -5.03 7.15 3.60
CA MET A 63 -3.61 7.32 3.85
C MET A 63 -2.98 8.03 2.67
N SER A 64 -2.14 9.02 2.93
CA SER A 64 -1.47 9.79 1.88
C SER A 64 -0.02 10.05 2.25
N GLU A 65 0.85 10.09 1.24
CA GLU A 65 2.27 10.39 1.38
C GLU A 65 2.67 11.39 0.30
N PHE A 66 3.52 12.35 0.66
CA PHE A 66 4.00 13.38 -0.24
C PHE A 66 5.49 13.63 0.01
N THR A 67 6.27 13.76 -1.06
CA THR A 67 7.69 14.11 -1.00
C THR A 67 7.99 15.22 -1.99
N TYR A 68 8.44 16.36 -1.49
CA TYR A 68 8.88 17.51 -2.25
C TYR A 68 10.39 17.65 -2.16
N ASP A 69 11.06 17.70 -3.30
CA ASP A 69 12.50 17.91 -3.42
C ASP A 69 12.75 19.38 -3.71
N PHE A 70 13.45 20.07 -2.81
CA PHE A 70 13.75 21.49 -2.92
C PHE A 70 14.93 21.77 -3.86
N ASP A 71 15.85 20.81 -4.03
CA ASP A 71 16.98 20.96 -4.93
C ASP A 71 16.51 20.96 -6.40
N GLN A 72 15.48 20.15 -6.69
CA GLN A 72 14.88 20.05 -8.02
C GLN A 72 13.61 20.91 -8.20
N ASP A 73 13.19 21.61 -7.15
CA ASP A 73 11.95 22.39 -7.08
C ASP A 73 10.73 21.63 -7.63
N LYS A 74 10.55 20.37 -7.21
CA LYS A 74 9.48 19.50 -7.73
C LYS A 74 8.96 18.48 -6.73
N LEU A 75 7.73 18.03 -6.96
CA LEU A 75 7.12 16.92 -6.25
C LEU A 75 7.64 15.60 -6.83
N THR A 76 8.44 14.85 -6.06
CA THR A 76 9.07 13.62 -6.55
C THR A 76 8.20 12.39 -6.36
N GLN A 77 7.38 12.38 -5.30
CA GLN A 77 6.47 11.28 -5.00
C GLN A 77 5.18 11.80 -4.39
N TRP A 78 4.05 11.29 -4.85
CA TRP A 78 2.79 11.37 -4.11
C TRP A 78 2.04 10.05 -4.17
N ARG A 79 1.41 9.70 -3.06
CA ARG A 79 0.60 8.51 -2.93
C ARG A 79 -0.63 8.83 -2.12
N THR A 80 -1.77 8.29 -2.51
CA THR A 80 -2.99 8.40 -1.74
C THR A 80 -3.85 7.15 -1.90
N GLY A 81 -4.34 6.63 -0.78
CA GLY A 81 -5.16 5.43 -0.74
C GLY A 81 -6.37 5.61 0.16
N LEU A 82 -7.48 4.99 -0.23
CA LEU A 82 -8.74 4.96 0.48
C LEU A 82 -9.16 3.50 0.70
N THR A 83 -9.65 3.19 1.88
CA THR A 83 -10.24 1.89 2.22
C THR A 83 -11.62 2.08 2.81
N LEU A 84 -12.60 1.31 2.30
CA LEU A 84 -13.99 1.37 2.70
C LEU A 84 -14.51 -0.01 3.14
N GLU A 85 -14.97 -0.10 4.39
CA GLU A 85 -15.74 -1.21 4.94
C GLU A 85 -17.22 -1.07 4.60
N HIS A 86 -17.70 -1.87 3.66
CA HIS A 86 -19.14 -1.97 3.40
C HIS A 86 -19.83 -2.82 4.48
N SER A 87 -19.16 -3.89 4.91
CA SER A 87 -19.66 -4.82 5.93
C SER A 87 -18.52 -5.66 6.52
N PRO A 88 -18.76 -6.46 7.58
CA PRO A 88 -17.75 -7.39 8.11
C PRO A 88 -17.26 -8.44 7.11
N VAL A 89 -17.92 -8.59 5.96
CA VAL A 89 -17.59 -9.58 4.92
C VAL A 89 -17.10 -8.95 3.62
N LEU A 90 -17.20 -7.63 3.44
CA LEU A 90 -16.84 -6.92 2.21
C LEU A 90 -16.12 -5.60 2.52
N ALA A 91 -14.91 -5.47 1.99
CA ALA A 91 -14.14 -4.22 1.99
C ALA A 91 -13.59 -3.94 0.59
N THR A 92 -13.51 -2.68 0.22
CA THR A 92 -12.93 -2.20 -1.05
C THR A 92 -11.83 -1.20 -0.78
N PHE A 93 -10.86 -1.11 -1.68
CA PHE A 93 -9.82 -0.09 -1.61
C PHE A 93 -9.49 0.47 -3.00
N VAL A 94 -8.96 1.67 -3.01
CA VAL A 94 -8.33 2.32 -4.16
C VAL A 94 -7.07 3.02 -3.69
N ASP A 95 -6.00 2.93 -4.44
CA ASP A 95 -4.68 3.48 -4.15
C ASP A 95 -4.13 4.06 -5.45
N TYR A 96 -3.69 5.30 -5.39
CA TYR A 96 -3.05 6.00 -6.47
C TYR A 96 -1.65 6.36 -6.03
N GLN A 97 -0.64 6.10 -6.87
CA GLN A 97 0.72 6.55 -6.62
C GLN A 97 1.31 7.15 -7.89
N GLU A 98 2.13 8.17 -7.74
CA GLU A 98 2.99 8.66 -8.79
C GLU A 98 4.38 8.95 -8.23
N ILE A 99 5.36 8.55 -9.02
CA ILE A 99 6.79 8.68 -8.73
C ILE A 99 7.43 9.29 -9.97
N ASP A 100 7.73 10.58 -9.91
CA ASP A 100 8.26 11.37 -11.02
C ASP A 100 9.63 10.84 -11.49
N THR A 101 10.50 10.49 -10.55
CA THR A 101 11.85 9.97 -10.86
C THR A 101 11.84 8.64 -11.61
N LEU A 102 10.72 7.91 -11.61
CA LEU A 102 10.54 6.63 -12.29
C LEU A 102 9.54 6.74 -13.46
N ASP A 103 9.06 7.94 -13.79
CA ASP A 103 7.93 8.18 -14.71
C ASP A 103 6.80 7.16 -14.51
N THR A 104 6.41 6.97 -13.25
CA THR A 104 5.46 5.90 -12.87
C THR A 104 4.20 6.54 -12.34
N ARG A 105 3.04 6.18 -12.89
CA ARG A 105 1.72 6.58 -12.39
C ARG A 105 0.84 5.34 -12.28
N LEU A 106 0.56 4.88 -11.08
CA LEU A 106 -0.18 3.64 -10.86
C LEU A 106 -1.50 3.90 -10.16
N LEU A 107 -2.54 3.23 -10.64
CA LEU A 107 -3.80 3.10 -9.93
C LEU A 107 -4.02 1.64 -9.58
N THR A 108 -4.14 1.34 -8.30
CA THR A 108 -4.53 0.02 -7.80
C THR A 108 -5.91 0.11 -7.19
N TYR A 109 -6.81 -0.79 -7.55
CA TYR A 109 -8.07 -0.93 -6.84
C TYR A 109 -8.39 -2.39 -6.62
N GLY A 110 -9.21 -2.66 -5.61
CA GLY A 110 -9.50 -4.03 -5.26
C GLY A 110 -10.54 -4.18 -4.18
N PHE A 111 -10.79 -5.43 -3.83
CA PHE A 111 -11.72 -5.78 -2.78
C PHE A 111 -11.33 -7.08 -2.08
N SER A 112 -11.84 -7.22 -0.86
CA SER A 112 -11.78 -8.43 -0.05
C SER A 112 -13.20 -8.87 0.26
N TYR A 113 -13.54 -10.12 -0.06
CA TYR A 113 -14.88 -10.65 0.11
C TYR A 113 -14.89 -12.03 0.75
N ARG A 114 -15.66 -12.18 1.83
CA ARG A 114 -15.94 -13.48 2.46
C ARG A 114 -17.17 -14.12 1.82
N ILE A 115 -16.91 -15.06 0.91
CA ILE A 115 -17.95 -15.77 0.15
C ILE A 115 -18.80 -16.64 1.09
N THR A 116 -18.15 -17.37 2.00
CA THR A 116 -18.82 -18.16 3.05
C THR A 116 -17.99 -18.13 4.32
N SER A 117 -18.46 -18.77 5.40
CA SER A 117 -17.65 -18.92 6.63
C SER A 117 -16.31 -19.61 6.41
N LYS A 118 -16.12 -20.36 5.31
CA LYS A 118 -14.89 -21.09 5.00
C LYS A 118 -14.10 -20.56 3.80
N TYR A 119 -14.64 -19.60 3.05
CA TYR A 119 -14.03 -19.12 1.81
C TYR A 119 -13.90 -17.61 1.81
N PHE A 120 -12.70 -17.13 1.52
CA PHE A 120 -12.34 -15.72 1.46
C PHE A 120 -11.59 -15.46 0.16
N MET A 121 -11.91 -14.35 -0.51
CA MET A 121 -11.32 -13.97 -1.78
C MET A 121 -10.79 -12.54 -1.71
N THR A 122 -9.64 -12.29 -2.31
CA THR A 122 -9.17 -10.94 -2.62
C THR A 122 -8.96 -10.80 -4.11
N PHE A 123 -9.28 -9.62 -4.61
CA PHE A 123 -9.00 -9.20 -5.98
C PHE A 123 -8.31 -7.84 -5.92
N ALA A 124 -7.23 -7.67 -6.68
CA ALA A 124 -6.58 -6.40 -6.91
C ALA A 124 -6.23 -6.28 -8.39
N HIS A 125 -6.46 -5.09 -8.95
CA HIS A 125 -6.07 -4.74 -10.30
C HIS A 125 -5.23 -3.47 -10.24
N ARG A 126 -4.09 -3.49 -10.91
CA ARG A 126 -3.17 -2.38 -11.03
C ARG A 126 -3.06 -1.97 -12.48
N MET A 127 -3.20 -0.67 -12.72
CA MET A 127 -3.05 -0.02 -14.01
C MET A 127 -1.87 0.95 -13.95
N ASP A 128 -1.18 1.08 -15.07
CA ASP A 128 -0.20 2.14 -15.32
C ASP A 128 -0.86 3.24 -16.16
N PHE A 129 -0.47 4.49 -15.94
CA PHE A 129 -0.91 5.70 -16.65
C PHE A 129 0.27 6.63 -16.97
N SER A 130 1.49 6.11 -16.92
CA SER A 130 2.70 6.83 -17.32
C SER A 130 2.64 7.18 -18.81
N SER A 131 3.47 8.15 -19.23
CA SER A 131 3.44 8.71 -20.60
C SER A 131 3.79 7.71 -21.72
N GLY A 132 4.08 6.45 -21.38
CA GLY A 132 4.22 5.33 -22.33
C GLY A 132 3.43 4.08 -21.96
N GLY A 133 2.57 4.10 -20.95
CA GLY A 133 1.94 2.90 -20.38
C GLY A 133 0.47 3.10 -20.04
N ASP A 134 -0.40 3.26 -21.04
CA ASP A 134 -1.87 3.20 -20.87
C ASP A 134 -2.37 1.74 -20.78
N ASP A 135 -1.65 0.90 -20.03
CA ASP A 135 -1.81 -0.55 -20.04
C ASP A 135 -2.13 -1.12 -18.64
N GLN A 136 -2.83 -2.26 -18.66
CA GLN A 136 -3.01 -3.10 -17.48
C GLN A 136 -1.63 -3.55 -16.99
N ARG A 137 -1.30 -3.31 -15.72
CA ARG A 137 -0.02 -3.71 -15.13
C ARG A 137 -0.09 -5.10 -14.53
N SER A 138 -1.03 -5.32 -13.61
CA SER A 138 -1.19 -6.62 -12.97
C SER A 138 -2.61 -6.89 -12.48
N ILE A 139 -3.01 -8.17 -12.49
CA ILE A 139 -4.24 -8.65 -11.85
C ILE A 139 -3.87 -9.74 -10.85
N ASP A 140 -4.27 -9.55 -9.60
CA ASP A 140 -4.01 -10.48 -8.51
C ASP A 140 -5.32 -11.00 -7.92
N VAL A 141 -5.45 -12.32 -7.87
CA VAL A 141 -6.58 -13.02 -7.26
C VAL A 141 -6.06 -14.00 -6.24
N THR A 142 -6.54 -13.89 -5.00
CA THR A 142 -6.26 -14.89 -3.96
C THR A 142 -7.55 -15.49 -3.47
N LEU A 143 -7.63 -16.82 -3.41
CA LEU A 143 -8.72 -17.57 -2.81
C LEU A 143 -8.19 -18.38 -1.64
N VAL A 144 -8.73 -18.14 -0.46
CA VAL A 144 -8.39 -18.82 0.78
C VAL A 144 -9.56 -19.69 1.21
N ARG A 145 -9.28 -20.97 1.45
CA ARG A 145 -10.20 -21.89 2.11
C ARG A 145 -9.70 -22.21 3.52
N GLU A 146 -10.55 -21.94 4.51
CA GLU A 146 -10.32 -22.29 5.90
C GLU A 146 -10.63 -23.78 6.15
N LEU A 147 -9.66 -24.49 6.68
CA LEU A 147 -9.73 -25.88 7.14
C LEU A 147 -9.48 -25.91 8.66
N PRO A 148 -9.86 -26.99 9.38
CA PRO A 148 -9.81 -27.00 10.85
C PRO A 148 -8.46 -26.67 11.50
N ARG A 149 -7.34 -26.92 10.79
CA ARG A 149 -5.97 -26.66 11.26
C ARG A 149 -5.08 -26.04 10.17
N TRP A 150 -5.67 -25.64 9.04
CA TRP A 150 -4.92 -25.25 7.84
C TRP A 150 -5.66 -24.17 7.06
N HIS A 151 -4.92 -23.38 6.29
CA HIS A 151 -5.42 -22.58 5.19
C HIS A 151 -4.91 -23.16 3.88
N LEU A 152 -5.83 -23.46 2.97
CA LEU A 152 -5.50 -23.74 1.59
C LEU A 152 -5.63 -22.43 0.81
N ILE A 153 -4.54 -21.96 0.23
CA ILE A 153 -4.45 -20.68 -0.46
C ILE A 153 -4.18 -20.97 -1.94
N GLY A 154 -5.07 -20.53 -2.82
CA GLY A 154 -4.85 -20.46 -4.25
C GLY A 154 -4.53 -19.02 -4.63
N LEU A 155 -3.52 -18.84 -5.47
CA LEU A 155 -3.05 -17.55 -5.97
C LEU A 155 -3.04 -17.59 -7.49
N TYR A 156 -3.53 -16.52 -8.09
CA TYR A 156 -3.38 -16.25 -9.51
C TYR A 156 -2.90 -14.81 -9.66
N SER A 157 -1.85 -14.62 -10.47
CA SER A 157 -1.30 -13.31 -10.77
C SER A 157 -0.99 -13.24 -12.26
N LEU A 158 -1.41 -12.15 -12.88
CA LEU A 158 -1.02 -11.75 -14.23
C LEU A 158 -0.12 -10.52 -14.10
N ASP A 159 1.04 -10.54 -14.73
CA ASP A 159 1.92 -9.38 -14.87
C ASP A 159 2.18 -9.11 -16.35
N GLU A 160 1.58 -8.05 -16.88
CA GLU A 160 1.68 -7.72 -18.31
C GLU A 160 3.03 -7.10 -18.65
N THR A 161 3.79 -6.62 -17.66
CA THR A 161 5.14 -6.06 -17.86
C THR A 161 6.06 -7.07 -18.51
N ASP A 162 6.01 -8.30 -17.99
CA ASP A 162 6.84 -9.42 -18.43
C ASP A 162 6.03 -10.43 -19.26
N GLY A 163 4.70 -10.25 -19.35
CA GLY A 163 3.77 -11.16 -20.03
C GLY A 163 3.53 -12.47 -19.27
N ASP A 164 3.79 -12.47 -17.97
CA ASP A 164 3.85 -13.67 -17.14
C ASP A 164 2.50 -13.99 -16.47
N GLN A 165 2.19 -15.28 -16.40
CA GLN A 165 1.03 -15.80 -15.68
C GLN A 165 1.50 -16.75 -14.58
N THR A 166 1.22 -16.40 -13.33
CA THR A 166 1.61 -17.18 -12.17
C THR A 166 0.40 -17.82 -11.52
N PHE A 167 0.50 -19.12 -11.27
CA PHE A 167 -0.47 -19.89 -10.51
C PHE A 167 0.23 -20.53 -9.30
N GLY A 168 -0.30 -20.30 -8.11
CA GLY A 168 0.27 -20.79 -6.86
C GLY A 168 -0.75 -21.53 -6.03
N ILE A 169 -0.34 -22.63 -5.39
CA ILE A 169 -1.11 -23.30 -4.34
C ILE A 169 -0.21 -23.42 -3.12
N MET A 170 -0.70 -22.97 -1.97
CA MET A 170 0.00 -23.03 -0.70
C MET A 170 -0.92 -23.63 0.37
N LEU A 171 -0.36 -24.50 1.21
CA LEU A 171 -1.03 -25.05 2.38
C LEU A 171 -0.31 -24.57 3.63
N MET A 172 -0.98 -23.75 4.46
CA MET A 172 -0.39 -23.12 5.64
C MET A 172 -1.04 -23.64 6.92
N PRO A 173 -0.28 -24.20 7.88
CA PRO A 173 -0.84 -24.65 9.16
C PRO A 173 -1.23 -23.45 10.05
N LEU A 174 -2.33 -23.61 10.80
CA LEU A 174 -2.76 -22.65 11.80
C LEU A 174 -1.76 -22.61 12.98
N GLY A 175 -1.35 -21.41 13.38
CA GLY A 175 -0.48 -21.19 14.56
C GLY A 175 1.01 -20.99 14.25
N LEU A 176 1.46 -21.21 13.02
CA LEU A 176 2.79 -20.78 12.57
C LEU A 176 2.69 -19.35 12.00
N GLY A 177 3.06 -18.36 12.83
CA GLY A 177 3.42 -16.99 12.44
C GLY A 177 2.39 -16.16 11.66
N GLY A 178 1.71 -15.23 12.33
CA GLY A 178 1.25 -13.97 11.73
C GLY A 178 0.36 -14.01 10.48
N SER A 179 -0.28 -15.15 10.15
CA SER A 179 -1.09 -15.30 8.93
C SER A 179 -2.09 -14.14 8.79
N LYS A 180 -1.82 -13.26 7.81
CA LYS A 180 -2.72 -12.18 7.38
C LYS A 180 -3.78 -12.70 6.40
N TYR A 181 -3.69 -13.97 5.99
CA TYR A 181 -4.61 -14.58 5.03
C TYR A 181 -5.96 -14.88 5.67
N GLY A 182 -7.05 -14.51 5.01
CA GLY A 182 -8.41 -14.66 5.54
C GLY A 182 -8.90 -13.48 6.40
N ARG A 183 -8.12 -12.39 6.48
CA ARG A 183 -8.57 -11.11 7.05
C ARG A 183 -8.71 -10.08 5.92
N PRO A 184 -9.70 -9.17 6.01
CA PRO A 184 -9.73 -8.01 5.12
C PRO A 184 -8.38 -7.26 5.22
N LEU A 185 -7.95 -6.67 4.11
CA LEU A 185 -6.67 -5.96 3.95
C LEU A 185 -6.60 -4.71 4.84
N TYR A 186 -6.62 -4.87 6.15
CA TYR A 186 -6.27 -3.82 7.10
C TYR A 186 -4.77 -3.87 7.34
N GLY A 187 -4.10 -2.77 7.01
CA GLY A 187 -2.77 -2.48 7.54
C GLY A 187 -1.61 -3.22 6.88
N ALA A 188 -1.64 -3.42 5.56
CA ALA A 188 -0.38 -3.51 4.81
C ALA A 188 0.28 -2.14 4.65
N ALA A 189 -0.48 -1.05 4.76
CA ALA A 189 0.01 0.33 4.72
C ALA A 189 0.26 0.94 6.12
N LEU A 190 -0.04 0.23 7.22
CA LEU A 190 0.07 0.76 8.60
C LEU A 190 1.21 0.10 9.41
N ARG A 191 2.26 -0.40 8.76
CA ARG A 191 3.48 -0.88 9.43
C ARG A 191 4.72 -0.67 8.58
#